data_AF-A0A1K1S7N7-F1
#
_entry.id   AF-A0A1K1S7N7-F1
#
_cell.length_a   1.000
_cell.length_b   1.000
_cell.length_c   1.000
_cell.angle_alpha   90.00
_cell.angle_beta   90.00
_cell.angle_gamma   90.00
#
_symmetry.space_group_name_H-M   'P 1'
#
loop_
_entity.id
_entity.type
_entity.pdbx_description
1 polymer ?
#
loop_
_entity_poly.entity_id
_entity_poly.type
_entity_poly.pdbx_seq_one_letter_code
_entity_poly.pdbx_strand_id
1 'polypeptide(L)'
;MKKLFLILAVAAILPACTNPSPENYFDTAVLNTNMINDFGSDALTKMLIAQNVKYNGTLPNGPNAATKMIDGKVQYIESTIKKVKDLKETSETKTMLRTSEALFEYVLPVYKNEYTALAKMSDEGGTKEDVLSLGKEIDEKYGARFDSLFEVLTSEGKRYAAAHDIKVNWGN
;
A
#
# COMPACT_ATOMS: atom_id res chain seq x y z
N MET A 1 58.16 36.78 19.75
CA MET A 1 57.51 35.46 19.88
C MET A 1 56.13 35.63 20.51
N LYS A 2 55.06 35.71 19.72
CA LYS A 2 53.67 35.70 20.23
C LYS A 2 52.99 34.48 19.65
N LYS A 3 52.66 33.52 20.52
CA LYS A 3 52.07 32.23 20.19
C LYS A 3 50.66 32.45 19.65
N LEU A 4 50.42 32.01 18.40
CA LEU A 4 49.11 31.96 17.79
C LEU A 4 48.38 30.75 18.39
N PHE A 5 47.39 30.97 19.25
CA PHE A 5 46.52 29.89 19.72
C PHE A 5 45.41 29.67 18.70
N LEU A 6 45.50 28.53 18.02
CA LEU A 6 44.51 27.96 17.13
C LEU A 6 43.28 27.54 17.97
N ILE A 7 42.14 28.21 17.80
CA ILE A 7 40.86 27.73 18.35
C ILE A 7 40.20 26.88 17.28
N LEU A 8 40.34 25.56 17.42
CA LEU A 8 39.63 24.58 16.60
C LEU A 8 38.18 24.50 17.10
N ALA A 9 37.26 25.16 16.40
CA ALA A 9 35.83 25.01 16.64
C ALA A 9 35.37 23.63 16.16
N VAL A 10 35.30 22.68 17.10
CA VAL A 10 34.64 21.38 16.87
C VAL A 10 33.14 21.64 16.85
N ALA A 11 32.58 21.83 15.65
CA ALA A 11 31.14 21.81 15.46
C ALA A 11 30.63 20.39 15.74
N ALA A 12 29.92 20.22 16.86
CA ALA A 12 29.20 19.00 17.15
C ALA A 12 28.12 18.80 16.08
N ILE A 13 28.36 17.88 15.15
CA ILE A 13 27.33 17.39 14.22
C ILE A 13 26.41 16.49 15.02
N LEU A 14 25.41 17.06 15.68
CA LEU A 14 24.30 16.27 16.22
C LEU A 14 23.54 15.72 15.01
N PRO A 15 23.32 14.39 14.88
CA PRO A 15 22.38 13.90 13.90
C PRO A 15 21.03 14.52 14.25
N ALA A 16 20.46 15.31 13.34
CA ALA A 16 19.10 15.79 13.51
C ALA A 16 18.19 14.56 13.54
N CYS A 17 17.74 14.15 14.73
CA CYS A 17 16.63 13.24 14.88
C CYS A 17 15.39 13.95 14.34
N THR A 18 15.16 13.87 13.04
CA THR A 18 13.90 14.32 12.45
C THR A 18 12.86 13.29 12.85
N ASN A 19 12.17 13.54 13.97
CA ASN A 19 10.97 12.77 14.30
C ASN A 19 9.98 12.93 13.14
N PRO A 20 9.33 11.85 12.69
CA PRO A 20 8.31 11.95 11.65
C PRO A 20 7.20 12.94 12.08
N SER A 21 6.74 13.80 11.16
CA SER A 21 5.63 14.72 11.42
C SER A 21 4.30 13.95 11.51
N PRO A 22 3.23 14.55 12.09
CA PRO A 22 1.93 13.91 12.07
C PRO A 22 1.45 13.50 10.68
N GLU A 23 1.67 14.34 9.67
CA GLU A 23 1.36 14.02 8.27
C GLU A 23 2.13 12.80 7.79
N ASN A 24 3.41 12.66 8.17
CA ASN A 24 4.18 11.47 7.80
C ASN A 24 3.60 10.17 8.40
N TYR A 25 3.11 10.22 9.65
CA TYR A 25 2.40 9.08 10.25
C TYR A 25 1.11 8.77 9.48
N PHE A 26 0.31 9.80 9.19
CA PHE A 26 -0.96 9.65 8.48
C PHE A 26 -0.74 9.12 7.06
N ASP A 27 0.17 9.72 6.29
CA ASP A 27 0.45 9.33 4.92
C ASP A 27 0.94 7.88 4.85
N THR A 28 1.86 7.52 5.74
CA THR A 28 2.49 6.21 5.76
C THR A 28 1.49 5.12 6.16
N ALA A 29 0.70 5.35 7.21
CA ALA A 29 -0.18 4.35 7.78
C ALA A 29 -1.56 4.30 7.13
N VAL A 30 -2.09 5.44 6.68
CA VAL A 30 -3.48 5.59 6.22
C VAL A 30 -3.52 5.87 4.72
N LEU A 31 -2.86 6.91 4.22
CA LEU A 31 -3.00 7.33 2.82
C LEU A 31 -2.52 6.27 1.83
N ASN A 32 -1.43 5.56 2.15
CA ASN A 32 -0.88 4.50 1.30
C ASN A 32 -1.88 3.35 1.05
N THR A 33 -2.94 3.21 1.86
CA THR A 33 -3.98 2.19 1.65
C THR A 33 -4.79 2.43 0.39
N ASN A 34 -4.76 3.64 -0.18
CA ASN A 34 -5.32 3.93 -1.50
C ASN A 34 -4.75 3.05 -2.61
N MET A 35 -3.52 2.53 -2.46
CA MET A 35 -2.93 1.60 -3.43
C MET A 35 -3.65 0.24 -3.46
N ILE A 36 -4.35 -0.12 -2.39
CA ILE A 36 -5.00 -1.43 -2.20
C ILE A 36 -6.51 -1.31 -1.95
N ASN A 37 -7.11 -0.13 -2.17
CA ASN A 37 -8.55 0.09 -1.94
C ASN A 37 -9.46 -0.69 -2.91
N ASP A 38 -8.88 -1.27 -3.95
CA ASP A 38 -9.51 -2.14 -4.94
C ASP A 38 -9.35 -3.63 -4.61
N PHE A 39 -8.72 -3.98 -3.48
CA PHE A 39 -8.56 -5.35 -3.04
C PHE A 39 -9.91 -6.02 -2.81
N GLY A 40 -10.05 -7.26 -3.29
CA GLY A 40 -11.25 -8.06 -3.11
C GLY A 40 -12.44 -7.44 -3.83
N SER A 41 -12.21 -6.74 -4.95
CA SER A 41 -13.28 -6.04 -5.66
C SER A 41 -13.33 -6.41 -7.13
N ASP A 42 -14.54 -6.32 -7.67
CA ASP A 42 -14.84 -6.33 -9.10
C ASP A 42 -13.98 -5.33 -9.89
N ALA A 43 -13.59 -4.20 -9.29
CA ALA A 43 -12.86 -3.14 -9.96
C ALA A 43 -11.45 -3.58 -10.34
N LEU A 44 -10.72 -4.23 -9.42
CA LEU A 44 -9.38 -4.74 -9.69
C LEU A 44 -9.42 -5.85 -10.75
N THR A 45 -10.40 -6.76 -10.66
CA THR A 45 -10.58 -7.82 -11.66
C THR A 45 -10.87 -7.23 -13.05
N LYS A 46 -11.76 -6.24 -13.15
CA LYS A 46 -12.05 -5.53 -14.41
C LYS A 46 -10.83 -4.78 -14.93
N MET A 47 -9.99 -4.24 -14.04
CA MET A 47 -8.74 -3.59 -14.43
C MET A 47 -7.76 -4.59 -15.04
N LEU A 48 -7.59 -5.79 -14.46
CA LEU A 48 -6.74 -6.84 -15.04
C LEU A 48 -7.24 -7.33 -16.41
N ILE A 49 -8.57 -7.45 -16.57
CA ILE A 49 -9.20 -7.78 -17.85
C ILE A 49 -8.86 -6.71 -18.90
N ALA A 50 -9.12 -5.43 -18.56
CA ALA A 50 -8.82 -4.31 -19.44
C ALA A 50 -7.32 -4.21 -19.75
N GLN A 51 -6.48 -4.64 -18.80
CA GLN A 51 -5.05 -4.60 -18.94
C GLN A 51 -4.53 -5.62 -19.94
N ASN A 52 -5.05 -6.85 -20.00
CA ASN A 52 -4.47 -7.77 -20.98
C ASN A 52 -5.28 -8.99 -21.47
N VAL A 53 -6.54 -9.16 -21.10
CA VAL A 53 -7.33 -10.26 -21.69
C VAL A 53 -7.42 -10.06 -23.21
N LYS A 54 -7.14 -11.12 -23.98
CA LYS A 54 -7.05 -11.07 -25.45
C LYS A 54 -8.36 -10.58 -26.06
N TYR A 55 -8.23 -9.63 -26.98
CA TYR A 55 -9.33 -9.17 -27.84
C TYR A 55 -8.92 -9.39 -29.29
N ASN A 56 -9.74 -10.14 -30.06
CA ASN A 56 -9.42 -10.54 -31.43
C ASN A 56 -8.02 -11.18 -31.58
N GLY A 57 -7.65 -12.04 -30.62
CA GLY A 57 -6.36 -12.73 -30.61
C GLY A 57 -5.15 -11.87 -30.25
N THR A 58 -5.35 -10.58 -29.94
CA THR A 58 -4.28 -9.62 -29.64
C THR A 58 -4.31 -9.20 -28.17
N LEU A 59 -3.12 -9.07 -27.56
CA LEU A 59 -2.95 -8.50 -26.22
C LEU A 59 -2.97 -6.96 -26.32
N PRO A 60 -3.90 -6.25 -25.64
CA PRO A 60 -4.07 -4.80 -25.81
C PRO A 60 -2.86 -3.98 -25.35
N ASN A 61 -2.16 -4.41 -24.28
CA ASN A 61 -1.05 -3.65 -23.69
C ASN A 61 0.30 -4.36 -23.79
N GLY A 62 0.39 -5.37 -24.67
CA GLY A 62 1.59 -6.15 -24.91
C GLY A 62 1.87 -7.22 -23.83
N PRO A 63 2.97 -7.98 -23.94
CA PRO A 63 3.23 -9.11 -23.04
C PRO A 63 3.40 -8.70 -21.58
N ASN A 64 2.82 -9.50 -20.68
CA ASN A 64 2.95 -9.41 -19.22
C ASN A 64 2.44 -8.09 -18.60
N ALA A 65 1.54 -7.37 -19.27
CA ALA A 65 1.07 -6.07 -18.82
C ALA A 65 0.26 -6.15 -17.52
N ALA A 66 -0.53 -7.20 -17.32
CA ALA A 66 -1.27 -7.43 -16.09
C ALA A 66 -0.33 -7.87 -14.96
N THR A 67 0.60 -8.79 -15.25
CA THR A 67 1.60 -9.25 -14.27
C THR A 67 2.45 -8.09 -13.75
N LYS A 68 2.94 -7.22 -14.64
CA LYS A 68 3.71 -6.02 -14.24
C LYS A 68 2.94 -5.07 -13.33
N MET A 69 1.64 -4.93 -13.56
CA MET A 69 0.78 -4.11 -12.70
C MET A 69 0.70 -4.69 -11.28
N ILE A 70 0.50 -6.00 -11.15
CA ILE A 70 0.47 -6.68 -9.84
C ILE A 70 1.84 -6.68 -9.17
N ASP A 71 2.94 -6.90 -9.91
CA ASP A 71 4.30 -6.81 -9.38
C ASP A 71 4.59 -5.44 -8.77
N GLY A 72 4.14 -4.37 -9.45
CA GLY A 72 4.25 -3.00 -8.94
C GLY A 72 3.49 -2.81 -7.62
N LYS A 73 2.27 -3.35 -7.50
CA LYS A 73 1.51 -3.33 -6.24
C LYS A 73 2.22 -4.12 -5.14
N VAL A 74 2.75 -5.31 -5.44
CA VAL A 74 3.53 -6.12 -4.47
C VAL A 74 4.72 -5.35 -3.91
N GLN A 75 5.54 -4.76 -4.79
CA GLN A 75 6.70 -3.96 -4.38
C GLN A 75 6.31 -2.77 -3.51
N TYR A 76 5.20 -2.10 -3.85
CA TYR A 76 4.67 -1.00 -3.07
C TYR A 76 4.21 -1.44 -1.67
N ILE A 77 3.51 -2.57 -1.57
CA ILE A 77 3.05 -3.13 -0.30
C ILE A 77 4.24 -3.49 0.59
N GLU A 78 5.25 -4.16 0.05
CA GLU A 78 6.48 -4.51 0.78
C GLU A 78 7.19 -3.26 1.31
N SER A 79 7.32 -2.22 0.46
CA SER A 79 7.89 -0.94 0.87
C SER A 79 7.08 -0.28 1.98
N THR A 80 5.75 -0.33 1.89
CA THR A 80 4.85 0.28 2.87
C THR A 80 4.91 -0.43 4.22
N ILE A 81 4.93 -1.76 4.25
CA ILE A 81 5.12 -2.53 5.50
C ILE A 81 6.40 -2.11 6.21
N LYS A 82 7.51 -2.00 5.47
CA LYS A 82 8.78 -1.54 6.05
C LYS A 82 8.63 -0.13 6.64
N LYS A 83 8.04 0.81 5.89
CA LYS A 83 7.86 2.19 6.35
C LYS A 83 6.98 2.29 7.60
N VAL A 84 5.89 1.53 7.66
CA VAL A 84 5.00 1.48 8.83
C VAL A 84 5.77 0.96 10.06
N LYS A 85 6.58 -0.09 9.89
CA LYS A 85 7.43 -0.66 10.96
C LYS A 85 8.56 0.27 11.41
N ASP A 86 9.03 1.14 10.53
CA ASP A 86 10.07 2.14 10.83
C ASP A 86 9.51 3.33 11.65
N LEU A 87 8.17 3.52 11.71
CA LEU A 87 7.54 4.54 12.54
C LEU A 87 7.52 4.15 14.02
N LYS A 88 7.71 5.15 14.89
CA LYS A 88 7.70 4.93 16.34
C LYS A 88 6.27 4.79 16.86
N GLU A 89 5.97 3.65 17.47
CA GLU A 89 4.70 3.46 18.18
C GLU A 89 4.60 4.41 19.40
N THR A 90 3.50 5.14 19.51
CA THR A 90 3.11 5.92 20.70
C THR A 90 1.76 5.44 21.20
N SER A 91 1.33 5.90 22.39
CA SER A 91 -0.01 5.59 22.89
C SER A 91 -1.13 6.05 21.94
N GLU A 92 -0.90 7.12 21.19
CA GLU A 92 -1.85 7.67 20.21
C GLU A 92 -1.83 6.87 18.90
N THR A 93 -0.65 6.53 18.38
CA THR A 93 -0.51 5.95 17.03
C THR A 93 -0.62 4.42 17.02
N LYS A 94 -0.59 3.77 18.19
CA LYS A 94 -0.53 2.31 18.34
C LYS A 94 -1.56 1.54 17.52
N THR A 95 -2.83 1.86 17.66
CA THR A 95 -3.90 1.13 16.94
C THR A 95 -3.80 1.38 15.44
N MET A 96 -3.60 2.63 15.02
CA MET A 96 -3.43 3.01 13.62
C MET A 96 -2.29 2.26 12.94
N LEU A 97 -1.09 2.26 13.54
CA LEU A 97 0.09 1.61 12.97
C LEU A 97 -0.07 0.09 12.90
N ARG A 98 -0.57 -0.53 13.97
CA ARG A 98 -0.78 -1.99 14.01
C ARG A 98 -1.85 -2.46 13.04
N THR A 99 -2.95 -1.71 12.89
CA THR A 99 -3.98 -2.05 11.92
C THR A 99 -3.47 -1.86 10.49
N SER A 100 -2.67 -0.81 10.22
CA SER A 100 -2.01 -0.60 8.94
C SER A 100 -1.07 -1.74 8.57
N GLU A 101 -0.18 -2.12 9.51
CA GLU A 101 0.70 -3.27 9.35
C GLU A 101 -0.09 -4.55 9.07
N ALA A 102 -1.10 -4.85 9.90
CA ALA A 102 -1.92 -6.04 9.74
C ALA A 102 -2.68 -6.07 8.40
N LEU A 103 -3.18 -4.92 7.93
CA LEU A 103 -3.84 -4.78 6.64
C LEU A 103 -2.88 -5.10 5.49
N PHE A 104 -1.69 -4.48 5.47
CA PHE A 104 -0.72 -4.72 4.40
C PHE A 104 -0.13 -6.14 4.43
N GLU A 105 0.15 -6.67 5.62
CA GLU A 105 0.60 -8.07 5.78
C GLU A 105 -0.46 -9.08 5.39
N TYR A 106 -1.75 -8.75 5.58
CA TYR A 106 -2.86 -9.59 5.16
C TYR A 106 -2.99 -9.67 3.63
N VAL A 107 -2.90 -8.54 2.93
CA VAL A 107 -3.08 -8.50 1.47
C VAL A 107 -1.84 -8.95 0.70
N LEU A 108 -0.62 -8.78 1.25
CA LEU A 108 0.63 -9.12 0.57
C LEU A 108 0.69 -10.56 0.03
N PRO A 109 0.41 -11.62 0.83
CA PRO A 109 0.44 -12.99 0.31
C PRO A 109 -0.61 -13.21 -0.79
N VAL A 110 -1.76 -12.54 -0.70
CA VAL A 110 -2.82 -12.66 -1.71
C VAL A 110 -2.41 -11.99 -3.03
N TYR A 111 -1.75 -10.84 -2.95
CA TYR A 111 -1.15 -10.20 -4.12
C TYR A 111 -0.07 -11.05 -4.76
N LYS A 112 0.81 -11.66 -3.95
CA LYS A 112 1.90 -12.52 -4.45
C LYS A 112 1.42 -13.80 -5.10
N ASN A 113 0.31 -14.37 -4.65
CA ASN A 113 -0.18 -15.65 -5.11
C ASN A 113 -1.39 -15.48 -6.02
N GLU A 114 -2.58 -15.25 -5.45
CA GLU A 114 -3.85 -15.26 -6.17
C GLU A 114 -3.94 -14.18 -7.25
N TYR A 115 -3.58 -12.92 -6.94
CA TYR A 115 -3.60 -11.87 -7.98
C TYR A 115 -2.51 -12.05 -9.03
N THR A 116 -1.34 -12.60 -8.67
CA THR A 116 -0.33 -12.97 -9.67
C THR A 116 -0.85 -14.04 -10.62
N ALA A 117 -1.54 -15.07 -10.10
CA ALA A 117 -2.15 -16.10 -10.94
C ALA A 117 -3.24 -15.52 -11.85
N LEU A 118 -4.08 -14.64 -11.31
CA LEU A 118 -5.13 -13.95 -12.07
C LEU A 118 -4.56 -13.04 -13.17
N ALA A 119 -3.48 -12.32 -12.87
CA ALA A 119 -2.78 -11.48 -13.83
C ALA A 119 -2.14 -12.30 -14.95
N LYS A 120 -1.49 -13.43 -14.63
CA LYS A 120 -0.97 -14.37 -15.64
C LYS A 120 -2.06 -14.91 -16.53
N MET A 121 -3.21 -15.28 -15.97
CA MET A 121 -4.37 -15.71 -16.77
C MET A 121 -4.80 -14.62 -17.77
N SER A 122 -4.78 -13.35 -17.35
CA SER A 122 -5.06 -12.23 -18.24
C SER A 122 -4.02 -12.13 -19.37
N ASP A 123 -2.73 -12.25 -19.04
CA ASP A 123 -1.62 -12.15 -20.00
C ASP A 123 -1.53 -13.34 -20.99
N GLU A 124 -1.91 -14.55 -20.56
CA GLU A 124 -1.79 -15.79 -21.35
C GLU A 124 -3.01 -16.04 -22.26
N GLY A 125 -4.10 -15.30 -22.05
CA GLY A 125 -5.31 -15.37 -22.86
C GLY A 125 -6.41 -16.26 -22.30
N GLY A 126 -6.57 -16.27 -20.97
CA GLY A 126 -7.80 -16.75 -20.34
C GLY A 126 -9.02 -15.95 -20.82
N THR A 127 -10.20 -16.54 -20.70
CA THR A 127 -11.43 -15.84 -21.07
C THR A 127 -11.76 -14.78 -20.02
N LYS A 128 -12.58 -13.80 -20.42
CA LYS A 128 -13.10 -12.79 -19.48
C LYS A 128 -13.83 -13.47 -18.32
N GLU A 129 -14.59 -14.51 -18.63
CA GLU A 129 -15.38 -15.29 -17.68
C GLU A 129 -14.49 -16.00 -16.66
N ASP A 130 -13.38 -16.61 -17.08
CA ASP A 130 -12.43 -17.26 -16.17
C ASP A 130 -11.81 -16.26 -15.19
N VAL A 131 -11.38 -15.10 -15.69
CA VAL A 131 -10.79 -14.02 -14.87
C VAL A 131 -11.81 -13.45 -13.90
N LEU A 132 -13.07 -13.29 -14.31
CA LEU A 132 -14.15 -12.86 -13.40
C LEU A 132 -14.43 -13.89 -12.31
N SER A 133 -14.47 -15.18 -12.66
CA SER A 133 -14.74 -16.25 -11.69
C SER A 133 -13.67 -16.31 -10.60
N LEU A 134 -12.39 -16.32 -10.99
CA LEU A 134 -11.29 -16.30 -10.01
C LEU A 134 -11.23 -15.01 -9.20
N GLY A 135 -11.53 -13.86 -9.81
CA GLY A 135 -11.64 -12.59 -9.07
C GLY A 135 -12.68 -12.66 -7.96
N LYS A 136 -13.84 -13.26 -8.23
CA LYS A 136 -14.91 -13.47 -7.25
C LYS A 136 -14.51 -14.41 -6.12
N GLU A 137 -13.76 -15.47 -6.42
CA GLU A 137 -13.24 -16.38 -5.37
C GLU A 137 -12.28 -15.66 -4.41
N ILE A 138 -11.47 -14.73 -4.92
CA ILE A 138 -10.58 -13.91 -4.08
C ILE A 138 -11.39 -12.99 -3.17
N ASP A 139 -12.41 -12.31 -3.71
CA ASP A 139 -13.32 -11.48 -2.91
C ASP A 139 -14.02 -12.30 -1.82
N GLU A 140 -14.70 -13.38 -2.18
CA GLU A 140 -15.44 -14.22 -1.21
C GLU A 140 -14.55 -14.77 -0.09
N LYS A 141 -13.28 -15.04 -0.38
CA LYS A 141 -12.34 -15.60 0.58
C LYS A 141 -11.66 -14.53 1.45
N TYR A 142 -11.40 -13.35 0.92
CA TYR A 142 -10.52 -12.37 1.56
C TYR A 142 -11.13 -10.97 1.78
N GLY A 143 -12.17 -10.61 1.02
CA GLY A 143 -12.79 -9.27 1.02
C GLY A 143 -13.30 -8.84 2.39
N ALA A 144 -14.13 -9.68 3.03
CA ALA A 144 -14.72 -9.33 4.34
C ALA A 144 -13.69 -9.02 5.44
N ARG A 145 -12.54 -9.70 5.42
CA ARG A 145 -11.47 -9.44 6.39
C ARG A 145 -10.68 -8.19 6.03
N PHE A 146 -10.44 -7.94 4.74
CA PHE A 146 -9.87 -6.69 4.27
C PHE A 146 -10.73 -5.50 4.70
N ASP A 147 -12.04 -5.54 4.43
CA ASP A 147 -12.98 -4.47 4.77
C ASP A 147 -12.96 -4.17 6.27
N SER A 148 -13.01 -5.21 7.11
CA SER A 148 -12.95 -5.03 8.56
C SER A 148 -11.67 -4.32 9.03
N LEU A 149 -10.52 -4.66 8.46
CA LEU A 149 -9.25 -3.99 8.79
C LEU A 149 -9.21 -2.56 8.23
N PHE A 150 -9.71 -2.36 7.00
CA PHE A 150 -9.74 -1.08 6.32
C PHE A 150 -10.66 -0.08 7.02
N GLU A 151 -11.83 -0.51 7.49
CA GLU A 151 -12.77 0.31 8.27
C GLU A 151 -12.16 0.76 9.60
N VAL A 152 -11.52 -0.15 10.33
CA VAL A 152 -10.83 0.19 11.59
C VAL A 152 -9.75 1.23 11.31
N LEU A 153 -8.90 0.99 10.31
CA LEU A 153 -7.81 1.91 9.97
C LEU A 153 -8.34 3.27 9.51
N THR A 154 -9.42 3.30 8.73
CA THR A 154 -10.08 4.54 8.30
C THR A 154 -10.61 5.31 9.50
N SER A 155 -11.22 4.63 10.47
CA SER A 155 -11.68 5.26 11.71
C SER A 155 -10.52 5.84 12.53
N GLU A 156 -9.43 5.08 12.70
CA GLU A 156 -8.21 5.58 13.35
C GLU A 156 -7.65 6.81 12.63
N GLY A 157 -7.54 6.73 11.29
CA GLY A 157 -7.04 7.82 10.46
C GLY A 157 -7.89 9.08 10.57
N LYS A 158 -9.23 8.97 10.59
CA LYS A 158 -10.14 10.11 10.79
C LYS A 158 -9.89 10.79 12.14
N ARG A 159 -9.74 10.02 13.21
CA ARG A 159 -9.46 10.57 14.55
C ARG A 159 -8.10 11.25 14.61
N TYR A 160 -7.08 10.60 14.06
CA TYR A 160 -5.72 11.13 14.02
C TYR A 160 -5.65 12.42 13.20
N ALA A 161 -6.23 12.42 12.00
CA ALA A 161 -6.27 13.61 11.15
C ALA A 161 -6.95 14.80 11.83
N ALA A 162 -8.06 14.57 12.54
CA ALA A 162 -8.75 15.61 13.29
C ALA A 162 -7.90 16.14 14.47
N ALA A 163 -7.19 15.28 15.19
CA ALA A 163 -6.34 15.67 16.31
C ALA A 163 -5.11 16.49 15.90
N HIS A 164 -4.64 16.32 14.66
CA HIS A 164 -3.44 16.97 14.11
C HIS A 164 -3.75 17.98 12.99
N ASP A 165 -4.99 18.42 12.84
CA ASP A 165 -5.44 19.39 11.82
C ASP A 165 -5.15 19.01 10.35
N ILE A 166 -4.94 17.72 10.08
CA ILE A 166 -4.67 17.20 8.73
C ILE A 166 -5.95 17.25 7.90
N LYS A 167 -5.90 17.98 6.78
CA LYS A 167 -7.05 18.11 5.86
C LYS A 167 -7.09 16.93 4.91
N VAL A 168 -8.16 16.14 4.98
CA VAL A 168 -8.33 14.92 4.19
C VAL A 168 -9.70 14.95 3.49
N ASN A 169 -9.71 14.61 2.20
CA ASN A 169 -10.95 14.31 1.49
C ASN A 169 -11.18 12.79 1.53
N TRP A 170 -12.26 12.38 2.18
CA TRP A 170 -12.60 10.97 2.39
C TRP A 170 -13.49 10.37 1.28
N GLY A 171 -13.83 11.14 0.25
CA GLY A 171 -14.51 10.62 -0.94
C GLY A 171 -16.00 10.29 -0.76
N ASN A 172 -16.73 11.06 0.06
CA ASN A 172 -18.20 10.95 0.16
C ASN A 172 -18.90 11.44 -1.11
#